data_AF-A0A3S3NR66-F1
#
_entry.id   AF-A0A3S3NR66-F1
#
_cell.length_a   1.000
_cell.length_b   1.000
_cell.length_c   1.000
_cell.angle_alpha   90.00
_cell.angle_beta   90.00
_cell.angle_gamma   90.00
#
_symmetry.space_group_name_H-M   'P 1'
#
loop_
_entity.id
_entity.type
_entity.pdbx_description
1 polymer ?
#
loop_
_entity_poly.entity_id
_entity_poly.type
_entity_poly.pdbx_seq_one_letter_code
_entity_poly.pdbx_strand_id
1 'polypeptide(L)'
;MVDLCDEYLSPVWTEVDFDSIEFKRMDTGSKVATIEDINRPEISAAIAKKLAKIHSLDLPICKLPDYIEMLSEKFKVKSKTINLDKFSEQECKIIENLIAFKIDDELKWLSAVASKIGHRVVLCHNDLSLDNFLIKTEDERDQL
;
A
#
# COMPACT_ATOMS: atom_id res chain seq x y z
N MET A 1 -10.22 -5.67 -37.03
CA MET A 1 -10.72 -6.97 -36.54
C MET A 1 -10.73 -6.85 -35.02
N VAL A 2 -11.90 -6.45 -34.49
CA VAL A 2 -12.34 -6.26 -33.08
C VAL A 2 -11.32 -5.57 -32.15
N ASP A 3 -11.40 -4.28 -31.80
CA ASP A 3 -12.52 -3.35 -31.57
C ASP A 3 -13.65 -3.91 -30.69
N LEU A 4 -13.32 -4.06 -29.40
CA LEU A 4 -14.22 -4.42 -28.30
C LEU A 4 -13.68 -3.79 -27.02
N CYS A 5 -13.96 -2.50 -26.79
CA CYS A 5 -13.91 -1.93 -25.44
C CYS A 5 -14.72 -0.64 -25.24
N ASP A 6 -15.63 -0.29 -26.16
CA ASP A 6 -16.40 0.97 -26.09
C ASP A 6 -17.89 0.82 -25.71
N GLU A 7 -18.34 -0.33 -25.18
CA GLU A 7 -19.79 -0.57 -25.03
C GLU A 7 -20.29 -1.02 -23.64
N TYR A 8 -19.56 -0.77 -22.55
CA TYR A 8 -20.03 -1.15 -21.19
C TYR A 8 -19.99 -0.06 -20.11
N LEU A 9 -20.02 1.22 -20.48
CA LEU A 9 -20.22 2.30 -19.50
C LEU A 9 -21.61 2.93 -19.67
N SER A 10 -22.61 2.19 -19.18
CA SER A 10 -23.92 2.71 -18.81
C SER A 10 -23.79 3.94 -17.90
N PRO A 11 -24.65 4.96 -18.03
CA PRO A 11 -24.48 6.29 -17.43
C PRO A 11 -24.79 6.39 -15.92
N VAL A 12 -24.51 5.36 -15.11
CA VAL A 12 -24.85 5.32 -13.66
C VAL A 12 -23.76 5.98 -12.79
N TRP A 13 -22.96 6.90 -13.33
CA TRP A 13 -21.79 7.46 -12.62
C TRP A 13 -21.91 8.95 -12.27
N THR A 14 -23.11 9.54 -12.30
CA THR A 14 -23.26 10.98 -12.02
C THR A 14 -23.47 11.35 -10.56
N GLU A 15 -23.44 10.42 -9.59
CA GLU A 15 -23.67 10.75 -8.17
C GLU A 15 -22.74 10.00 -7.20
N VAL A 16 -21.43 9.93 -7.48
CA VAL A 16 -20.48 9.54 -6.43
C VAL A 16 -19.50 10.68 -6.25
N ASP A 17 -19.71 11.47 -5.20
CA ASP A 17 -18.82 12.55 -4.80
C ASP A 17 -17.39 12.02 -4.61
N PHE A 18 -16.53 12.48 -5.51
CA PHE A 18 -15.18 12.00 -5.73
C PHE A 18 -14.20 12.51 -4.68
N ASP A 19 -14.56 13.45 -3.81
CA ASP A 19 -13.64 14.11 -2.88
C ASP A 19 -13.64 13.50 -1.48
N SER A 20 -14.46 12.48 -1.25
CA SER A 20 -14.70 11.87 0.07
C SER A 20 -13.54 11.10 0.69
N ILE A 21 -12.44 10.82 -0.03
CA ILE A 21 -11.29 10.05 0.50
C ILE A 21 -9.96 10.73 0.19
N GLU A 22 -9.19 11.00 1.24
CA GLU A 22 -7.82 11.54 1.20
C GLU A 22 -6.80 10.56 1.80
N PHE A 23 -5.56 10.59 1.27
CA PHE A 23 -4.39 10.01 1.92
C PHE A 23 -3.69 11.12 2.72
N LYS A 24 -3.36 10.85 3.99
CA LYS A 24 -2.88 11.82 5.00
C LYS A 24 -2.23 13.12 4.45
N ARG A 25 -3.00 14.22 4.50
CA ARG A 25 -2.57 15.51 5.06
C ARG A 25 -3.52 15.80 6.21
N MET A 26 -3.01 16.34 7.32
CA MET A 26 -3.76 16.50 8.56
C MET A 26 -4.77 17.65 8.40
N ASP A 27 -6.01 17.31 8.07
CA ASP A 27 -7.16 18.21 7.93
C ASP A 27 -8.15 18.02 9.09
N THR A 28 -8.67 19.13 9.60
CA THR A 28 -9.58 19.15 10.76
C THR A 28 -11.03 18.91 10.30
N GLY A 29 -11.32 17.72 9.80
CA GLY A 29 -12.66 17.37 9.28
C GLY A 29 -12.83 15.91 8.85
N SER A 30 -11.74 15.15 8.78
CA SER A 30 -11.73 13.77 8.29
C SER A 30 -11.69 12.74 9.42
N LYS A 31 -12.36 11.60 9.22
CA LYS A 31 -12.26 10.41 10.09
C LYS A 31 -11.36 9.34 9.46
N VAL A 32 -10.66 8.57 10.27
CA VAL A 32 -9.97 7.37 9.81
C VAL A 32 -10.99 6.31 9.40
N ALA A 33 -10.76 5.64 8.27
CA ALA A 33 -11.64 4.59 7.78
C ALA A 33 -11.63 3.36 8.70
N THR A 34 -12.80 2.74 8.85
CA THR A 34 -12.95 1.43 9.51
C THR A 34 -13.07 0.29 8.49
N ILE A 35 -13.06 -0.95 8.98
CA ILE A 35 -13.30 -2.13 8.13
C ILE A 35 -14.68 -2.06 7.49
N GLU A 36 -15.69 -1.62 8.25
CA GLU A 36 -17.05 -1.44 7.76
C GLU A 36 -17.10 -0.41 6.64
N ASP A 37 -16.35 0.69 6.75
CA ASP A 37 -16.26 1.69 5.69
C ASP A 37 -15.68 1.10 4.40
N ILE A 38 -14.53 0.41 4.45
CA ILE A 38 -13.89 -0.12 3.23
C ILE A 38 -14.73 -1.23 2.59
N ASN A 39 -15.48 -2.00 3.38
CA ASN A 39 -16.39 -3.03 2.86
C ASN A 39 -17.58 -2.46 2.09
N ARG A 40 -17.84 -1.15 2.18
CA ARG A 40 -18.87 -0.49 1.37
C ARG A 40 -18.38 -0.36 -0.08
N PRO A 41 -19.11 -0.91 -1.07
CA PRO A 41 -18.68 -0.89 -2.47
C PRO A 41 -18.34 0.51 -3.01
N GLU A 42 -19.08 1.54 -2.59
CA GLU A 42 -18.86 2.92 -2.99
C GLU A 42 -17.52 3.48 -2.48
N ILE A 43 -17.13 3.15 -1.26
CA ILE A 43 -15.85 3.57 -0.66
C ILE A 43 -14.71 2.79 -1.31
N SER A 44 -14.85 1.48 -1.45
CA SER A 44 -13.88 0.64 -2.18
C SER A 44 -13.65 1.14 -3.63
N ALA A 45 -14.72 1.54 -4.33
CA ALA A 45 -14.61 2.11 -5.67
C ALA A 45 -13.87 3.46 -5.66
N ALA A 46 -14.11 4.32 -4.67
CA ALA A 46 -13.39 5.59 -4.50
C ALA A 46 -11.89 5.36 -4.22
N ILE A 47 -11.55 4.40 -3.36
CA ILE A 47 -10.16 3.98 -3.09
C ILE A 47 -9.49 3.49 -4.39
N ALA A 48 -10.13 2.59 -5.12
CA ALA A 48 -9.58 2.05 -6.38
C ALA A 48 -9.32 3.15 -7.41
N LYS A 49 -10.24 4.13 -7.54
CA LYS A 49 -10.06 5.30 -8.41
C LYS A 49 -8.88 6.16 -7.97
N LYS A 50 -8.70 6.39 -6.66
CA LYS A 50 -7.55 7.13 -6.13
C LYS A 50 -6.23 6.40 -6.38
N LEU A 51 -6.18 5.08 -6.17
CA LEU A 51 -5.00 4.26 -6.48
C LEU A 51 -4.66 4.30 -7.98
N ALA A 52 -5.67 4.21 -8.85
CA ALA A 52 -5.46 4.32 -10.29
C ALA A 52 -4.82 5.66 -10.67
N LYS A 53 -5.21 6.77 -10.03
CA LYS A 53 -4.56 8.07 -10.21
C LYS A 53 -3.10 8.04 -9.77
N ILE A 54 -2.79 7.51 -8.59
CA ILE A 54 -1.41 7.39 -8.08
C ILE A 54 -0.56 6.55 -9.04
N HIS A 55 -1.06 5.40 -9.46
CA HIS A 55 -0.37 4.49 -10.38
C HIS A 55 -0.14 5.10 -11.77
N SER A 56 -0.93 6.13 -12.13
CA SER A 56 -0.80 6.85 -13.40
C SER A 56 0.14 8.06 -13.33
N LEU A 57 0.63 8.42 -12.14
CA LEU A 57 1.57 9.55 -11.99
C LEU A 57 2.91 9.24 -12.65
N ASP A 58 3.36 10.15 -13.51
CA ASP A 58 4.69 10.11 -14.11
C ASP A 58 5.60 11.14 -13.44
N LEU A 59 6.36 10.67 -12.46
CA LEU A 59 7.30 11.49 -11.69
C LEU A 59 8.75 11.17 -12.09
N PRO A 60 9.67 12.16 -12.08
CA PRO A 60 11.08 11.97 -12.40
C PRO A 60 11.84 11.33 -11.23
N ILE A 61 11.39 10.16 -10.80
CA ILE A 61 11.98 9.37 -9.70
C ILE A 61 12.39 8.00 -10.22
N CYS A 62 13.35 7.35 -9.56
CA CYS A 62 13.73 5.99 -9.87
C CYS A 62 12.53 5.06 -9.66
N LYS A 63 12.11 4.36 -10.71
CA LYS A 63 11.00 3.40 -10.65
C LYS A 63 11.50 1.95 -10.50
N LEU A 64 12.80 1.73 -10.29
CA LEU A 64 13.33 0.37 -10.16
C LEU A 64 12.82 -0.25 -8.85
N PRO A 65 12.21 -1.45 -8.89
CA PRO A 65 11.75 -2.14 -7.70
C PRO A 65 12.94 -2.80 -6.98
N ASP A 66 13.73 -2.00 -6.27
CA ASP A 66 14.85 -2.45 -5.43
C ASP A 66 14.40 -2.84 -4.00
N TYR A 67 13.10 -2.75 -3.71
CA TYR A 67 12.55 -2.92 -2.37
C TYR A 67 12.94 -4.26 -1.70
N ILE A 68 12.91 -5.36 -2.44
CA ILE A 68 13.30 -6.69 -1.92
C ILE A 68 14.78 -6.73 -1.54
N GLU A 69 15.64 -6.13 -2.36
CA GLU A 69 17.08 -6.05 -2.11
C GLU A 69 17.39 -5.15 -0.90
N MET A 70 16.73 -3.98 -0.85
CA MET A 70 16.79 -3.06 0.29
C MET A 70 16.36 -3.76 1.59
N LEU A 71 15.30 -4.58 1.56
CA LEU A 71 14.87 -5.36 2.72
C LEU A 71 15.94 -6.37 3.16
N SER A 72 16.53 -7.13 2.23
CA SER A 72 17.61 -8.09 2.54
C SER A 72 18.76 -7.40 3.26
N GLU A 73 19.25 -6.29 2.72
CA GLU A 73 20.35 -5.54 3.33
C GLU A 73 19.99 -4.98 4.70
N LYS A 74 18.77 -4.47 4.87
CA LYS A 74 18.28 -3.97 6.17
C LYS A 74 18.25 -5.07 7.24
N PHE A 75 17.80 -6.28 6.90
CA PHE A 75 17.80 -7.41 7.82
C PHE A 75 19.22 -7.90 8.15
N LYS A 76 20.13 -7.95 7.17
CA LYS A 76 21.55 -8.30 7.40
C LYS A 76 22.25 -7.33 8.34
N VAL A 77 22.03 -6.03 8.16
CA VAL A 77 22.64 -5.01 9.04
C VAL A 77 22.05 -5.10 10.44
N LYS A 78 20.72 -5.24 10.57
CA LYS A 78 20.06 -5.36 11.88
C LYS A 78 20.50 -6.61 12.64
N SER A 79 20.50 -7.78 12.01
CA SER A 79 20.90 -9.04 12.68
C SER A 79 22.32 -8.99 13.26
N LYS A 80 23.25 -8.27 12.61
CA LYS A 80 24.64 -8.11 13.08
C LYS A 80 24.80 -7.08 14.21
N THR A 81 23.84 -6.18 14.38
CA THR A 81 23.93 -5.03 15.30
C THR A 81 23.06 -5.15 16.54
N ILE A 82 22.26 -6.22 16.66
CA ILE A 82 21.43 -6.48 17.84
C ILE A 82 22.34 -6.81 19.03
N ASN A 83 22.18 -6.04 20.10
CA ASN A 83 22.78 -6.34 21.41
C ASN A 83 21.73 -7.07 22.26
N LEU A 84 21.95 -8.37 22.50
CA LEU A 84 21.04 -9.23 23.27
C LEU A 84 20.96 -8.85 24.76
N ASP A 85 21.96 -8.17 25.32
CA ASP A 85 22.00 -7.79 26.75
C ASP A 85 20.88 -6.82 27.14
N LYS A 86 20.20 -6.21 26.15
CA LYS A 86 19.08 -5.29 26.34
C LYS A 86 17.72 -5.96 26.46
N PHE A 87 17.66 -7.28 26.32
CA PHE A 87 16.42 -8.04 26.21
C PHE A 87 16.31 -9.08 27.31
N SER A 88 15.08 -9.46 27.64
CA SER A 88 14.79 -10.58 28.53
C SER A 88 15.19 -11.91 27.89
N GLU A 89 15.35 -12.97 28.69
CA GLU A 89 15.70 -14.30 28.19
C GLU A 89 14.68 -14.83 27.16
N GLN A 90 13.39 -14.51 27.34
CA GLN A 90 12.33 -14.90 26.40
C GLN A 90 12.47 -14.18 25.06
N GLU A 91 12.74 -12.87 25.08
CA GLU A 91 12.97 -12.07 23.88
C GLU A 91 14.25 -12.50 23.17
N CYS A 92 15.32 -12.82 23.90
CA CYS A 92 16.56 -13.35 23.33
C CYS A 92 16.30 -14.63 22.51
N LYS A 93 15.52 -15.58 23.04
CA LYS A 93 15.16 -16.81 22.31
C LYS A 93 14.40 -16.51 21.01
N ILE A 94 13.50 -15.52 21.03
CA ILE A 94 12.76 -15.10 19.82
C ILE A 94 13.73 -14.46 18.82
N ILE A 95 14.59 -13.56 19.28
CA ILE A 95 15.57 -12.86 18.44
C ILE A 95 16.55 -13.85 17.80
N GLU A 96 17.06 -14.82 18.57
CA GLU A 96 17.95 -15.87 18.05
C GLU A 96 17.27 -16.68 16.95
N ASN A 97 16.00 -17.05 17.12
CA ASN A 97 15.22 -17.72 16.08
C ASN A 97 15.04 -16.84 14.82
N LEU A 98 14.80 -15.54 15.00
CA LEU A 98 14.68 -14.59 13.89
C LEU A 98 16.00 -14.38 13.15
N ILE A 99 17.13 -14.36 13.85
CA ILE A 99 18.48 -14.26 13.26
C ILE A 99 18.84 -15.54 12.50
N ALA A 100 18.47 -16.71 13.04
CA ALA A 100 18.69 -18.00 12.41
C ALA A 100 17.78 -18.26 11.18
N PHE A 101 16.71 -17.47 11.03
CA PHE A 101 15.80 -17.60 9.90
C PHE A 101 16.50 -17.27 8.57
N LYS A 102 16.29 -18.11 7.55
CA LYS A 102 16.93 -18.00 6.24
C LYS A 102 16.26 -16.95 5.34
N ILE A 103 16.19 -15.71 5.83
CA ILE A 103 15.49 -14.62 5.16
C ILE A 103 16.03 -14.36 3.74
N ASP A 104 17.33 -14.55 3.50
CA ASP A 104 17.92 -14.35 2.18
C ASP A 104 17.42 -15.37 1.15
N ASP A 105 17.16 -16.62 1.56
CA ASP A 105 16.63 -17.65 0.68
C ASP A 105 15.15 -17.36 0.35
N GLU A 106 14.38 -16.91 1.33
CA GLU A 106 12.98 -16.50 1.16
C GLU A 106 12.84 -15.27 0.25
N LEU A 107 13.69 -14.25 0.42
CA LEU A 107 13.67 -13.06 -0.44
C LEU A 107 14.09 -13.38 -1.88
N LYS A 108 15.05 -14.30 -2.08
CA LYS A 108 15.40 -14.81 -3.42
C LYS A 108 14.23 -15.56 -4.05
N TRP A 109 13.56 -16.43 -3.28
CA TRP A 109 12.37 -17.14 -3.75
C TRP A 109 11.26 -16.16 -4.13
N LEU A 110 10.97 -15.17 -3.28
CA LEU A 110 9.96 -14.15 -3.53
C LEU A 110 10.26 -13.36 -4.82
N SER A 111 11.51 -12.93 -5.01
CA SER A 111 11.95 -12.24 -6.22
C SER A 111 11.75 -13.13 -7.47
N ALA A 112 12.12 -14.41 -7.38
CA ALA A 112 11.95 -15.36 -8.48
C ALA A 112 10.47 -15.60 -8.83
N VAL A 113 9.56 -15.61 -7.84
CA VAL A 113 8.11 -15.74 -8.09
C VAL A 113 7.53 -14.44 -8.64
N ALA A 114 7.86 -13.28 -8.04
CA ALA A 114 7.35 -11.98 -8.45
C ALA A 114 7.74 -11.64 -9.90
N SER A 115 8.95 -12.01 -10.33
CA SER A 115 9.41 -11.80 -11.71
C SER A 115 8.59 -12.56 -12.77
N LYS A 116 7.87 -13.61 -12.38
CA LYS A 116 7.00 -14.39 -13.27
C LYS A 116 5.62 -13.75 -13.45
N ILE A 117 5.27 -12.79 -12.59
CA ILE A 117 4.01 -12.06 -12.66
C ILE A 117 4.23 -10.91 -13.64
N GLY A 118 3.47 -10.88 -14.74
CA GLY A 118 3.48 -9.77 -15.69
C GLY A 118 2.87 -8.50 -15.10
N HIS A 119 3.63 -7.79 -14.27
CA HIS A 119 3.19 -6.58 -13.58
C HIS A 119 3.78 -5.34 -14.26
N ARG A 120 2.99 -4.26 -14.30
CA ARG A 120 3.49 -2.94 -14.68
C ARG A 120 4.14 -2.29 -13.46
N VAL A 121 5.35 -1.80 -13.63
CA VAL A 121 6.02 -0.98 -12.61
C VAL A 121 5.39 0.41 -12.62
N VAL A 122 4.79 0.80 -11.49
CA VAL A 122 4.10 2.08 -11.29
C VAL A 122 4.49 2.68 -9.95
N LEU A 123 4.22 3.98 -9.76
CA LEU A 123 4.27 4.56 -8.43
C LEU A 123 3.17 3.92 -7.57
N CYS A 124 3.53 3.39 -6.41
CA CYS A 124 2.60 2.80 -5.45
C CYS A 124 2.63 3.58 -4.14
N HIS A 125 1.51 3.59 -3.40
CA HIS A 125 1.50 4.12 -2.03
C HIS A 125 2.34 3.24 -1.07
N ASN A 126 2.47 1.94 -1.38
CA ASN A 126 3.18 0.90 -0.62
C ASN A 126 2.63 0.57 0.77
N ASP A 127 1.74 1.41 1.33
CA ASP A 127 1.16 1.22 2.66
C ASP A 127 -0.35 1.52 2.66
N LEU A 128 -1.17 0.55 2.23
CA LEU A 128 -2.63 0.69 2.13
C LEU A 128 -3.35 0.22 3.40
N SER A 129 -2.85 0.65 4.54
CA SER A 129 -3.45 0.40 5.85
C SER A 129 -4.67 1.30 6.10
N LEU A 130 -5.57 0.86 6.99
CA LEU A 130 -6.80 1.58 7.35
C LEU A 130 -6.54 3.01 7.84
N ASP A 131 -5.48 3.20 8.62
CA ASP A 131 -5.08 4.49 9.19
C ASP A 131 -4.53 5.49 8.17
N ASN A 132 -4.33 5.06 6.92
CA ASN A 132 -3.97 5.91 5.79
C ASN A 132 -5.17 6.32 4.93
N PHE A 133 -6.35 5.76 5.18
CA PHE A 133 -7.58 6.18 4.51
C PHE A 133 -8.36 7.15 5.39
N LEU A 134 -8.50 8.38 4.93
CA LEU A 134 -9.28 9.42 5.59
C LEU A 134 -10.58 9.62 4.82
N ILE A 135 -11.71 9.62 5.53
CA ILE A 135 -13.04 9.86 4.98
C ILE A 135 -13.52 11.22 5.44
N LYS A 136 -13.85 12.10 4.51
CA LYS A 136 -14.38 13.44 4.82
C LYS A 136 -15.75 13.33 5.48
N THR A 137 -15.98 14.11 6.54
CA THR A 137 -17.30 14.21 7.17
C THR A 137 -18.15 15.28 6.46
N GLU A 138 -19.47 15.24 6.64
CA GLU A 138 -20.42 15.97 5.79
C GLU A 138 -20.26 17.50 5.84
N ASP A 139 -19.65 18.06 6.89
CA ASP A 139 -19.43 19.51 7.09
C ASP A 139 -18.50 20.16 6.03
N GLU A 140 -17.80 19.35 5.22
CA GLU A 140 -16.90 19.82 4.15
C GLU A 140 -17.45 19.63 2.73
N ARG A 141 -18.56 18.91 2.55
CA ARG A 141 -19.14 18.68 1.20
C ARG A 141 -19.90 19.89 0.65
N ASP A 142 -20.25 20.85 1.51
CA ASP A 142 -21.02 22.06 1.16
C ASP A 142 -20.15 23.29 0.81
N GLN A 143 -18.82 23.13 0.64
CA GLN A 143 -17.89 24.23 0.34
C GLN A 143 -17.22 24.16 -1.05
N LEU A 144 -17.77 23.38 -1.99
CA LEU A 144 -17.29 23.30 -3.38
C LEU A 144 -18.37 23.72 -4.39
#